data_AF-A0A7X2PU11-F1
#
_entry.id   AF-A0A7X2PU11-F1
#
_cell.length_a   1.000
_cell.length_b   1.000
_cell.length_c   1.000
_cell.angle_alpha   90.00
_cell.angle_beta   90.00
_cell.angle_gamma   90.00
#
_symmetry.space_group_name_H-M   'P 1'
#
loop_
_entity.id
_entity.type
_entity.pdbx_description
1 polymer ?
#
loop_
_entity_poly.entity_id
_entity_poly.type
_entity_poly.pdbx_seq_one_letter_code
_entity_poly.pdbx_strand_id
1 'polypeptide(L)'
;MEIIRGLMAEYAKVKVLLPRSKKILEVSSDGAWDKAKWAEAAKERGPAGRVGDIIQVTHVDIDKDRIVLELNGGGGSGRKWYDHIQVGMGNATNPISQGGTNASGGTVVALTFGGPIGQVSSADIKKLLLPILDFDKESANENYFETLPEPIKEAIKAKKATVGMNRDQVMLAIGRPVSKNRETKEGAEYEDWIYGEPPGRVTFVTFVKDKVVTVKETYAGLGGSIATTPEQP
;
A
#
# COMPACT_ATOMS: atom_id res chain seq x y z
N MET A 1 4.25 -18.62 8.95
CA MET A 1 4.67 -18.01 7.67
C MET A 1 3.53 -17.33 6.92
N GLU A 2 2.31 -17.90 6.88
CA GLU A 2 1.18 -17.29 6.16
C GLU A 2 0.79 -15.89 6.70
N ILE A 3 0.62 -15.76 8.02
CA ILE A 3 0.26 -14.49 8.68
C ILE A 3 1.24 -13.36 8.34
N ILE A 4 2.54 -13.60 8.50
CA ILE A 4 3.59 -12.60 8.21
C ILE A 4 3.47 -12.17 6.74
N ARG A 5 3.39 -13.13 5.82
CA ARG A 5 3.27 -12.83 4.38
C ARG A 5 1.97 -12.10 4.02
N GLY A 6 0.86 -12.40 4.69
CA GLY A 6 -0.45 -11.82 4.42
C GLY A 6 -0.71 -10.46 5.06
N LEU A 7 0.17 -10.00 5.95
CA LEU A 7 0.07 -8.72 6.65
C LEU A 7 1.25 -7.79 6.34
N MET A 8 2.44 -8.32 6.07
CA MET A 8 3.62 -7.50 5.77
C MET A 8 3.42 -6.72 4.47
N ALA A 9 3.77 -5.43 4.49
CA ALA A 9 3.57 -4.48 3.39
C ALA A 9 2.11 -4.24 2.97
N GLU A 10 1.13 -4.72 3.74
CA GLU A 10 -0.27 -4.37 3.51
C GLU A 10 -0.55 -2.91 3.88
N TYR A 11 -1.50 -2.31 3.18
CA TYR A 11 -2.01 -0.98 3.49
C TYR A 11 -3.36 -1.10 4.19
N ALA A 12 -3.60 -0.22 5.15
CA ALA A 12 -4.86 -0.13 5.86
C ALA A 12 -5.32 1.32 5.99
N LYS A 13 -6.63 1.52 5.90
CA LYS A 13 -7.30 2.78 6.23
C LYS A 13 -7.54 2.86 7.73
N VAL A 14 -7.12 3.95 8.32
CA VAL A 14 -7.28 4.21 9.76
C VAL A 14 -8.73 4.56 10.07
N LYS A 15 -9.36 3.86 11.01
CA LYS A 15 -10.78 4.10 11.39
C LYS A 15 -10.95 4.86 12.68
N VAL A 16 -9.90 4.89 13.50
CA VAL A 16 -9.85 5.65 14.75
C VAL A 16 -8.53 6.39 14.80
N LEU A 17 -8.47 7.54 15.48
CA LEU A 17 -7.22 8.27 15.63
C LEU A 17 -6.15 7.36 16.25
N LEU A 18 -5.06 7.13 15.51
CA LEU A 18 -3.90 6.37 15.96
C LEU A 18 -2.89 7.35 16.56
N PRO A 19 -2.57 7.26 17.86
CA PRO A 19 -1.58 8.11 18.47
C PRO A 19 -0.15 7.67 18.14
N ARG A 20 0.78 8.62 18.09
CA ARG A 20 2.20 8.31 18.23
C ARG A 20 2.46 7.84 19.66
N SER A 21 3.11 6.70 19.82
CA SER A 21 3.40 6.13 21.14
C SER A 21 4.79 5.50 21.18
N LYS A 22 5.48 5.62 22.33
CA LYS A 22 6.70 4.84 22.64
C LYS A 22 6.35 3.44 23.16
N LYS A 23 5.11 3.24 23.61
CA LYS A 23 4.59 1.98 24.13
C LYS A 23 3.72 1.33 23.06
N ILE A 24 3.67 0.00 23.06
CA ILE A 24 2.74 -0.75 22.23
C ILE A 24 1.29 -0.36 22.56
N LEU A 25 0.51 -0.09 21.52
CA LEU A 25 -0.91 0.17 21.60
C LEU A 25 -1.66 -1.16 21.46
N GLU A 26 -2.22 -1.64 22.55
CA GLU A 26 -2.88 -2.95 22.57
C GLU A 26 -4.34 -2.83 22.10
N VAL A 27 -4.74 -3.80 21.29
CA VAL A 27 -6.11 -4.09 20.87
C VAL A 27 -6.37 -5.55 21.15
N SER A 28 -7.43 -5.85 21.88
CA SER A 28 -7.85 -7.21 22.17
C SER A 28 -8.49 -7.86 20.93
N SER A 29 -8.42 -9.18 20.82
CA SER A 29 -9.01 -9.94 19.71
C SER A 29 -10.53 -9.82 19.61
N ASP A 30 -11.21 -9.36 20.67
CA ASP A 30 -12.64 -8.99 20.60
C ASP A 30 -12.88 -7.59 20.01
N GLY A 31 -11.81 -6.89 19.61
CA GLY A 31 -11.87 -5.55 19.04
C GLY A 31 -11.88 -4.43 20.07
N ALA A 32 -11.72 -4.73 21.37
CA ALA A 32 -11.65 -3.72 22.41
C ALA A 32 -10.25 -3.10 22.53
N TRP A 33 -10.18 -1.81 22.86
CA TRP A 33 -8.93 -1.12 23.20
C TRP A 33 -9.20 -0.02 24.22
N ASP A 34 -8.15 0.38 24.93
CA ASP A 34 -8.22 1.47 25.91
C ASP A 34 -8.24 2.84 25.21
N LYS A 35 -9.46 3.33 24.97
CA LYS A 35 -9.71 4.63 24.34
C LYS A 35 -9.12 5.79 25.13
N ALA A 36 -9.09 5.72 26.46
CA ALA A 36 -8.57 6.79 27.32
C ALA A 36 -7.04 6.88 27.17
N LYS A 37 -6.35 5.73 27.24
CA LYS A 37 -4.89 5.64 27.03
C LYS A 37 -4.48 6.10 25.65
N TRP A 38 -5.26 5.76 24.61
CA TRP A 38 -4.98 6.22 23.25
C TRP A 38 -5.19 7.73 23.10
N ALA A 39 -6.26 8.28 23.67
CA ALA A 39 -6.52 9.72 23.67
C ALA A 39 -5.44 10.51 24.43
N GLU A 40 -4.95 9.97 25.54
CA GLU A 40 -3.84 10.56 26.30
C GLU A 40 -2.55 10.57 25.47
N ALA A 41 -2.18 9.44 24.87
CA ALA A 41 -1.02 9.36 23.98
C ALA A 41 -1.13 10.33 22.78
N ALA A 42 -2.34 10.47 22.22
CA ALA A 42 -2.62 11.42 21.14
C ALA A 42 -2.43 12.87 21.61
N LYS A 43 -2.82 13.19 22.84
CA LYS A 43 -2.63 14.52 23.43
C LYS A 43 -1.16 14.81 23.70
N GLU A 44 -0.40 13.83 24.19
CA GLU A 44 1.03 13.98 24.50
C GLU A 44 1.87 14.15 23.23
N ARG A 45 1.58 13.36 22.18
CA ARG A 45 2.48 13.22 21.02
C ARG A 45 1.85 13.47 19.67
N GLY A 46 0.56 13.74 19.62
CA GLY A 46 -0.16 13.89 18.37
C GLY A 46 -0.37 12.55 17.63
N PRO A 47 -1.06 12.62 16.48
CA PRO A 47 -1.44 11.43 15.72
C PRO A 47 -0.26 10.86 14.92
N ALA A 48 -0.19 9.53 14.86
CA ALA A 48 0.55 8.76 13.85
C ALA A 48 -0.29 8.54 12.58
N GLY A 49 -1.61 8.49 12.74
CA GLY A 49 -2.59 8.44 11.66
C GLY A 49 -3.94 8.97 12.14
N ARG A 50 -4.61 9.78 11.31
CA ARG A 50 -5.97 10.27 11.52
C ARG A 50 -6.97 9.33 10.85
N VAL A 51 -8.24 9.43 11.25
CA VAL A 51 -9.33 8.71 10.60
C VAL A 51 -9.32 9.03 9.10
N GLY A 52 -9.30 7.99 8.26
CA GLY A 52 -9.23 8.09 6.81
C GLY A 52 -7.82 8.03 6.22
N ASP A 53 -6.77 8.22 7.02
CA ASP A 53 -5.38 8.11 6.56
C ASP A 53 -5.07 6.66 6.13
N ILE A 54 -4.20 6.52 5.14
CA ILE A 54 -3.63 5.23 4.76
C ILE A 54 -2.31 5.03 5.49
N ILE A 55 -2.15 3.88 6.12
CA ILE A 55 -0.92 3.46 6.76
C ILE A 55 -0.44 2.13 6.17
N GLN A 56 0.85 1.89 6.23
CA GLN A 56 1.47 0.65 5.79
C GLN A 56 1.92 -0.16 7.00
N VAL A 57 1.69 -1.47 6.96
CA VAL A 57 2.34 -2.41 7.86
C VAL A 57 3.78 -2.62 7.39
N THR A 58 4.75 -2.10 8.14
CA THR A 58 6.18 -2.19 7.81
C THR A 58 6.85 -3.38 8.46
N HIS A 59 6.31 -3.89 9.57
CA HIS A 59 6.81 -5.07 10.25
C HIS A 59 5.69 -5.86 10.93
N VAL A 60 5.88 -7.18 11.02
CA VAL A 60 4.93 -8.11 11.65
C VAL A 60 5.70 -9.12 12.47
N ASP A 61 5.38 -9.22 13.75
CA ASP A 61 5.88 -10.25 14.63
C ASP A 61 4.76 -11.01 15.32
N ILE A 62 5.07 -12.27 15.64
CA ILE A 62 4.13 -13.20 16.28
C ILE A 62 4.79 -13.70 17.56
N ASP A 63 4.23 -13.29 18.68
CA ASP A 63 4.60 -13.75 20.02
C ASP A 63 3.69 -14.90 20.46
N LYS A 64 3.83 -15.33 21.72
CA LYS A 64 3.02 -16.41 22.29
C LYS A 64 1.54 -16.07 22.41
N ASP A 65 1.22 -14.82 22.74
CA ASP A 65 -0.13 -14.35 23.10
C ASP A 65 -0.61 -13.15 22.27
N ARG A 66 0.20 -12.66 21.34
CA ARG A 66 -0.05 -11.43 20.59
C ARG A 66 0.61 -11.40 19.22
N ILE A 67 0.04 -10.59 18.33
CA ILE A 67 0.63 -10.26 17.02
C ILE A 67 0.94 -8.77 17.03
N VAL A 68 2.19 -8.40 16.77
CA VAL A 68 2.69 -7.03 16.82
C VAL A 68 2.86 -6.50 15.40
N LEU A 69 2.26 -5.35 15.12
CA LEU A 69 2.30 -4.66 13.84
C LEU A 69 3.00 -3.32 14.00
N GLU A 70 4.07 -3.14 13.23
CA GLU A 70 4.69 -1.83 13.05
C GLU A 70 4.02 -1.11 11.88
N LEU A 71 3.59 0.13 12.14
CA LEU A 71 2.84 0.92 11.18
C LEU A 71 3.68 2.14 10.78
N ASN A 72 3.90 2.33 9.49
CA ASN A 72 4.72 3.41 8.91
C ASN A 72 6.10 3.57 9.60
N GLY A 73 6.81 2.48 9.90
CA GLY A 73 8.18 2.54 10.42
C GLY A 73 8.33 2.76 11.95
N GLY A 74 7.21 2.80 12.69
CA GLY A 74 7.15 2.70 14.16
C GLY A 74 8.02 3.63 15.05
N GLY A 75 7.47 4.77 15.49
CA GLY A 75 7.54 5.25 16.89
C GLY A 75 8.85 5.68 17.56
N GLY A 76 10.00 5.62 16.88
CA GLY A 76 11.26 6.19 17.38
C GLY A 76 12.03 5.33 18.38
N SER A 77 12.24 4.05 18.08
CA SER A 77 13.49 3.35 18.40
C SER A 77 13.51 2.02 17.63
N GLY A 78 14.06 2.03 16.41
CA GLY A 78 14.32 0.82 15.62
C GLY A 78 15.37 -0.11 16.25
N ARG A 79 15.44 -0.20 17.58
CA ARG A 79 16.50 -0.93 18.28
C ARG A 79 16.12 -1.62 19.60
N LYS A 80 14.91 -1.48 20.17
CA LYS A 80 14.68 -1.98 21.56
C LYS A 80 13.27 -2.45 21.94
N TRP A 81 12.39 -2.85 21.03
CA TRP A 81 11.18 -3.58 21.49
C TRP A 81 11.48 -5.07 21.74
N TYR A 82 12.42 -5.66 21.00
CA TYR A 82 12.84 -7.09 21.11
C TYR A 82 13.77 -7.43 22.29
N ASP A 83 14.29 -6.46 23.03
CA ASP A 83 15.37 -6.66 24.03
C ASP A 83 14.97 -7.50 25.26
N HIS A 84 13.75 -8.05 25.32
CA HIS A 84 13.30 -8.91 26.43
C HIS A 84 12.97 -10.36 26.02
N ILE A 85 13.26 -10.79 24.80
CA ILE A 85 13.05 -12.19 24.40
C ILE A 85 14.39 -12.76 23.88
N GLN A 86 15.19 -13.29 24.80
CA GLN A 86 16.28 -14.20 24.45
C GLN A 86 15.73 -15.35 23.59
N VAL A 87 16.26 -15.54 22.38
CA VAL A 87 17.05 -16.72 21.95
C VAL A 87 17.66 -16.43 20.57
N GLY A 88 18.99 -16.39 20.52
CA GLY A 88 19.81 -17.20 19.61
C GLY A 88 19.77 -16.97 18.09
N MET A 89 20.94 -16.55 17.59
CA MET A 89 21.53 -16.80 16.27
C MET A 89 21.09 -15.87 15.11
N GLY A 90 22.05 -15.06 14.66
CA GLY A 90 21.84 -13.95 13.75
C GLY A 90 21.83 -14.29 12.27
N ASN A 91 21.40 -13.32 11.47
CA ASN A 91 22.19 -12.79 10.36
C ASN A 91 21.67 -11.38 10.02
N ALA A 92 22.56 -10.50 9.59
CA ALA A 92 22.29 -9.09 9.35
C ALA A 92 21.22 -8.85 8.27
N THR A 93 20.32 -7.90 8.50
CA THR A 93 19.52 -7.25 7.46
C THR A 93 19.73 -5.74 7.53
N ASN A 94 20.02 -5.13 6.37
CA ASN A 94 20.23 -3.69 6.22
C ASN A 94 18.87 -2.96 6.12
N PRO A 95 18.74 -1.75 6.69
CA PRO A 95 17.51 -0.99 6.59
C PRO A 95 17.34 -0.42 5.17
N ILE A 96 16.18 -0.67 4.57
CA ILE A 96 15.74 -0.02 3.33
C ILE A 96 15.16 1.33 3.73
N SER A 97 15.82 2.42 3.34
CA SER A 97 15.23 3.76 3.42
C SER A 97 14.21 3.91 2.30
N GLN A 98 12.94 4.12 2.62
CA GLN A 98 11.93 4.52 1.65
C GLN A 98 11.38 5.90 2.02
N GLY A 99 11.47 6.82 1.06
CA GLY A 99 11.21 8.24 1.23
C GLY A 99 9.74 8.58 1.48
N GLY A 100 9.57 9.60 2.34
CA GLY A 100 8.56 10.65 2.24
C GLY A 100 7.09 10.23 2.22
N THR A 101 6.54 9.90 3.39
CA THR A 101 5.12 10.13 3.68
C THR A 101 5.00 11.23 4.75
N ASN A 102 4.08 12.18 4.55
CA ASN A 102 3.93 13.40 5.34
C ASN A 102 3.36 13.20 6.77
N ALA A 103 3.55 12.02 7.37
CA ALA A 103 3.27 11.77 8.78
C ALA A 103 4.58 11.41 9.49
N SER A 104 5.23 12.41 10.09
CA SER A 104 6.49 12.20 10.82
C SER A 104 6.25 11.42 12.12
N GLY A 105 6.18 10.10 12.02
CA GLY A 105 6.20 9.16 13.15
C GLY A 105 5.16 8.05 13.04
N GLY A 106 5.62 6.84 12.73
CA GLY A 106 4.81 5.62 12.82
C GLY A 106 4.43 5.25 14.25
N THR A 107 3.70 4.14 14.42
CA THR A 107 3.30 3.62 15.74
C THR A 107 3.35 2.08 15.74
N VAL A 108 3.20 1.48 16.92
CA VAL A 108 3.19 0.02 17.08
C VAL A 108 1.87 -0.40 17.72
N VAL A 109 1.15 -1.31 17.07
CA VAL A 109 -0.11 -1.89 17.56
C VAL A 109 0.12 -3.36 17.84
N ALA A 110 -0.42 -3.88 18.95
CA ALA A 110 -0.45 -5.33 19.21
C ALA A 110 -1.89 -5.82 19.32
N LEU A 111 -2.21 -6.86 18.55
CA LEU A 111 -3.43 -7.65 18.67
C LEU A 111 -3.21 -8.74 19.73
N THR A 112 -3.86 -8.64 20.88
CA THR A 112 -3.70 -9.56 22.02
C THR A 112 -4.84 -10.58 22.10
N PHE A 113 -4.53 -11.85 22.35
CA PHE A 113 -5.52 -12.95 22.36
C PHE A 113 -5.92 -13.43 23.77
N GLY A 114 -5.35 -12.84 24.83
CA GLY A 114 -5.62 -13.24 26.22
C GLY A 114 -5.08 -14.63 26.61
N GLY A 115 -4.34 -15.27 25.71
CA GLY A 115 -3.81 -16.63 25.83
C GLY A 115 -3.07 -17.02 24.56
N PRO A 116 -2.66 -18.30 24.41
CA PRO A 116 -1.98 -18.77 23.21
C PRO A 116 -2.75 -18.44 21.95
N ILE A 117 -2.05 -17.97 20.92
CA ILE A 117 -2.65 -17.70 19.62
C ILE A 117 -3.16 -19.02 19.03
N GLY A 118 -4.48 -19.12 18.85
CA GLY A 118 -5.12 -20.25 18.19
C GLY A 118 -4.80 -20.31 16.69
N GLN A 119 -5.46 -21.23 15.97
CA GLN A 119 -5.34 -21.27 14.52
C GLN A 119 -6.08 -20.09 13.90
N VAL A 120 -5.35 -19.05 13.51
CA VAL A 120 -5.88 -17.83 12.87
C VAL A 120 -5.16 -17.58 11.55
N SER A 121 -5.90 -17.13 10.53
CA SER A 121 -5.33 -16.72 9.25
C SER A 121 -5.02 -15.22 9.21
N SER A 122 -4.23 -14.78 8.22
CA SER A 122 -4.05 -13.34 7.92
C SER A 122 -5.38 -12.62 7.70
N ALA A 123 -6.35 -13.25 7.04
CA ALA A 123 -7.67 -12.68 6.80
C ALA A 123 -8.48 -12.51 8.09
N ASP A 124 -8.37 -13.45 9.03
CA ASP A 124 -9.02 -13.32 10.34
C ASP A 124 -8.41 -12.16 11.12
N ILE A 125 -7.09 -12.02 11.11
CA ILE A 125 -6.40 -10.90 11.79
C ILE A 125 -6.87 -9.54 11.25
N LYS A 126 -7.00 -9.41 9.93
CA LYS A 126 -7.54 -8.18 9.30
C LYS A 126 -8.97 -7.87 9.79
N LYS A 127 -9.81 -8.89 9.98
CA LYS A 127 -11.16 -8.72 10.55
C LYS A 127 -11.13 -8.31 12.01
N LEU A 128 -10.24 -8.89 12.81
CA LEU A 128 -10.10 -8.55 14.24
C LEU A 128 -9.60 -7.11 14.43
N LEU A 129 -8.78 -6.63 13.51
CA LEU A 129 -8.28 -5.25 13.49
C LEU A 129 -9.25 -4.26 12.84
N LEU A 130 -10.30 -4.72 12.17
CA LEU A 130 -11.30 -3.89 11.50
C LEU A 130 -11.90 -2.75 12.33
N PRO A 131 -12.03 -2.83 13.68
CA PRO A 131 -12.48 -1.69 14.48
C PRO A 131 -11.54 -0.47 14.40
N ILE A 132 -10.25 -0.68 14.14
CA ILE A 132 -9.23 0.37 14.14
C ILE A 132 -8.53 0.56 12.78
N LEU A 133 -8.45 -0.49 11.97
CA LEU A 133 -7.73 -0.56 10.70
C LEU A 133 -8.53 -1.36 9.69
N ASP A 134 -8.89 -0.73 8.58
CA ASP A 134 -9.58 -1.37 7.46
C ASP A 134 -8.58 -1.75 6.37
N PHE A 135 -8.40 -3.05 6.15
CA PHE A 135 -7.48 -3.58 5.14
C PHE A 135 -8.15 -3.85 3.80
N ASP A 136 -9.43 -3.47 3.63
CA ASP A 136 -10.12 -3.64 2.36
C ASP A 136 -9.51 -2.69 1.30
N LYS A 137 -9.11 -3.28 0.17
CA LYS A 137 -8.53 -2.54 -0.96
C LYS A 137 -9.52 -1.56 -1.58
N GLU A 138 -10.82 -1.85 -1.51
CA GLU A 138 -11.86 -0.92 -1.97
C GLU A 138 -11.88 0.34 -1.10
N SER A 139 -11.73 0.21 0.22
CA SER A 139 -11.71 1.34 1.16
C SER A 139 -10.49 2.26 0.97
N ALA A 140 -9.35 1.70 0.57
CA ALA A 140 -8.13 2.43 0.25
C ALA A 140 -8.22 3.12 -1.11
N ASN A 141 -8.87 2.48 -2.09
CA ASN A 141 -9.06 3.02 -3.43
C ASN A 141 -10.10 4.15 -3.48
N GLU A 142 -11.19 4.08 -2.70
CA GLU A 142 -12.23 5.12 -2.65
C GLU A 142 -11.70 6.45 -2.10
N ASN A 143 -11.01 6.42 -0.96
CA ASN A 143 -10.38 7.63 -0.40
C ASN A 143 -9.25 8.15 -1.29
N TYR A 144 -8.44 7.24 -1.86
CA TYR A 144 -7.41 7.62 -2.82
C TYR A 144 -8.04 8.35 -4.00
N PHE A 145 -9.11 7.80 -4.58
CA PHE A 145 -9.85 8.40 -5.67
C PHE A 145 -10.33 9.82 -5.34
N GLU A 146 -10.84 10.07 -4.13
CA GLU A 146 -11.24 11.41 -3.67
C GLU A 146 -10.09 12.42 -3.62
N THR A 147 -8.87 11.97 -3.31
CA THR A 147 -7.67 12.84 -3.28
C THR A 147 -7.05 13.11 -4.65
N LEU A 148 -7.48 12.40 -5.71
CA LEU A 148 -6.92 12.56 -7.04
C LEU A 148 -7.27 13.94 -7.65
N PRO A 149 -6.35 14.51 -8.46
CA PRO A 149 -6.68 15.65 -9.31
C PRO A 149 -7.89 15.35 -10.21
N GLU A 150 -8.74 16.36 -10.44
CA GLU A 150 -9.98 16.19 -11.23
C GLU A 150 -9.76 15.54 -12.62
N PRO A 151 -8.71 15.91 -13.39
CA PRO A 151 -8.45 15.25 -14.69
C PRO A 151 -8.20 13.74 -14.58
N ILE A 152 -7.61 13.28 -13.47
CA ILE A 152 -7.35 11.86 -13.22
C ILE A 152 -8.63 11.15 -12.79
N LYS A 153 -9.45 11.79 -11.95
CA LYS A 153 -10.78 11.28 -11.57
C LYS A 153 -11.67 11.06 -12.79
N GLU A 154 -11.72 12.05 -13.68
CA GLU A 154 -12.49 11.98 -14.93
C GLU A 154 -12.01 10.85 -15.83
N ALA A 155 -10.70 10.68 -15.99
CA ALA A 155 -10.14 9.61 -16.80
C ALA A 155 -10.45 8.21 -16.23
N ILE A 156 -10.39 8.03 -14.90
CA ILE A 156 -10.82 6.78 -14.24
C ILE A 156 -12.32 6.55 -14.45
N LYS A 157 -13.17 7.56 -14.23
CA LYS A 157 -14.63 7.46 -14.50
C LYS A 157 -14.92 7.10 -15.96
N ALA A 158 -14.15 7.65 -16.89
CA ALA A 158 -14.24 7.37 -18.32
C ALA A 158 -13.61 6.03 -18.72
N LYS A 159 -12.98 5.31 -17.78
CA LYS A 159 -12.22 4.08 -18.01
C LYS A 159 -11.15 4.26 -19.10
N LYS A 160 -10.32 5.27 -18.93
CA LYS A 160 -9.22 5.61 -19.85
C LYS A 160 -7.95 5.98 -19.09
N ALA A 161 -6.81 5.68 -19.69
CA ALA A 161 -5.53 6.23 -19.25
C ALA A 161 -5.40 7.69 -19.75
N THR A 162 -4.71 8.52 -18.98
CA THR A 162 -4.34 9.89 -19.41
C THR A 162 -2.92 10.24 -18.97
N VAL A 163 -2.31 11.22 -19.64
CA VAL A 163 -0.97 11.72 -19.33
C VAL A 163 -0.91 12.23 -17.88
N GLY A 164 0.17 11.91 -17.19
CA GLY A 164 0.39 12.26 -15.78
C GLY A 164 -0.16 11.26 -14.77
N MET A 165 -0.92 10.24 -15.20
CA MET A 165 -1.26 9.12 -14.33
C MET A 165 -0.02 8.33 -13.91
N ASN A 166 -0.05 7.68 -12.76
CA ASN A 166 0.93 6.65 -12.41
C ASN A 166 0.42 5.24 -12.73
N ARG A 167 1.26 4.22 -12.56
CA ARG A 167 0.92 2.82 -12.89
C ARG A 167 -0.31 2.33 -12.16
N ASP A 168 -0.44 2.67 -10.88
CA ASP A 168 -1.58 2.27 -10.06
C ASP A 168 -2.88 2.93 -10.53
N GLN A 169 -2.84 4.22 -10.88
CA GLN A 169 -3.98 4.95 -11.45
C GLN A 169 -4.42 4.41 -12.81
N VAL A 170 -3.46 4.05 -13.67
CA VAL A 170 -3.78 3.41 -14.96
C VAL A 170 -4.43 2.05 -14.73
N MET A 171 -3.90 1.28 -13.78
CA MET A 171 -4.46 -0.03 -13.43
C MET A 171 -5.85 0.08 -12.79
N LEU A 172 -6.11 1.15 -12.03
CA LEU A 172 -7.42 1.48 -11.50
C LEU A 172 -8.40 1.91 -12.61
N ALA A 173 -7.92 2.68 -13.60
CA ALA A 173 -8.75 3.20 -14.69
C ALA A 173 -9.15 2.12 -15.71
N ILE A 174 -8.18 1.31 -16.15
CA ILE A 174 -8.34 0.41 -17.31
C ILE A 174 -7.88 -1.03 -17.05
N GLY A 175 -7.52 -1.37 -15.82
CA GLY A 175 -7.16 -2.72 -15.43
C GLY A 175 -5.74 -3.13 -15.82
N ARG A 176 -5.52 -4.45 -15.85
CA ARG A 176 -4.21 -5.02 -16.19
C ARG A 176 -3.98 -4.99 -17.70
N PRO A 177 -2.78 -4.57 -18.18
CA PRO A 177 -2.45 -4.64 -19.59
C PRO A 177 -2.28 -6.09 -20.04
N VAL A 178 -2.46 -6.34 -21.33
CA VAL A 178 -2.20 -7.65 -21.95
C VAL A 178 -0.70 -7.90 -22.14
N SER A 179 0.08 -6.83 -22.34
CA SER A 179 1.53 -6.91 -22.50
C SER A 179 2.23 -5.68 -21.92
N LYS A 180 3.48 -5.86 -21.50
CA LYS A 180 4.37 -4.82 -20.98
C LYS A 180 5.74 -4.97 -21.60
N ASN A 181 6.26 -3.90 -22.20
CA ASN A 181 7.61 -3.84 -22.75
C ASN A 181 8.41 -2.75 -22.03
N ARG A 182 9.71 -2.99 -21.83
CA ARG A 182 10.61 -1.99 -21.23
C ARG A 182 11.78 -1.76 -22.17
N GLU A 183 12.09 -0.49 -22.39
CA GLU A 183 13.17 -0.05 -23.25
C GLU A 183 13.97 1.05 -22.56
N THR A 184 15.28 1.09 -22.78
CA THR A 184 16.12 2.19 -22.34
C THR A 184 16.64 2.92 -23.57
N LYS A 185 16.28 4.18 -23.74
CA LYS A 185 16.72 5.03 -24.85
C LYS A 185 17.33 6.31 -24.29
N GLU A 186 18.54 6.65 -24.74
CA GLU A 186 19.23 7.89 -24.34
C GLU A 186 19.35 8.07 -22.81
N GLY A 187 19.45 6.97 -22.06
CA GLY A 187 19.55 6.97 -20.60
C GLY A 187 18.22 7.15 -19.85
N ALA A 188 17.09 7.24 -20.56
CA ALA A 188 15.75 7.21 -19.97
C ALA A 188 15.11 5.82 -20.11
N GLU A 189 14.53 5.34 -19.01
CA GLU A 189 13.75 4.10 -18.99
C GLU A 189 12.30 4.38 -19.37
N TYR A 190 11.87 3.73 -20.44
CA TYR A 190 10.50 3.72 -20.94
C TYR A 190 9.87 2.37 -20.65
N GLU A 191 8.59 2.38 -20.25
CA GLU A 191 7.79 1.17 -20.12
C GLU A 191 6.48 1.35 -20.89
N ASP A 192 6.22 0.50 -21.86
CA ASP A 192 5.00 0.50 -22.67
C ASP A 192 4.04 -0.57 -22.18
N TRP A 193 2.84 -0.16 -21.80
CA TRP A 193 1.74 -1.05 -21.47
C TRP A 193 0.76 -1.10 -22.63
N ILE A 194 0.42 -2.30 -23.07
CA ILE A 194 -0.47 -2.55 -24.20
C ILE A 194 -1.78 -3.12 -23.68
N TYR A 195 -2.89 -2.56 -24.15
CA TYR A 195 -4.24 -2.97 -23.79
C TYR A 195 -5.03 -3.33 -25.06
N GLY A 196 -5.72 -4.47 -25.02
CA GLY A 196 -6.48 -4.99 -26.17
C GLY A 196 -5.60 -5.79 -27.15
N GLU A 197 -6.27 -6.58 -27.99
CA GLU A 197 -5.63 -7.42 -29.01
C GLU A 197 -6.31 -7.20 -30.37
N PRO A 198 -5.55 -7.20 -31.49
CA PRO A 198 -6.13 -7.21 -32.82
C PRO A 198 -6.94 -8.49 -33.12
N PRO A 199 -8.01 -8.43 -33.94
CA PRO A 199 -8.59 -7.22 -34.52
C PRO A 199 -9.41 -6.44 -33.48
N GLY A 200 -9.24 -5.11 -33.45
CA GLY A 200 -9.92 -4.27 -32.46
C GLY A 200 -9.11 -3.04 -32.04
N ARG A 201 -9.59 -2.37 -30.98
CA ARG A 201 -8.90 -1.24 -30.37
C ARG A 201 -7.72 -1.72 -29.53
N VAL A 202 -6.55 -1.17 -29.80
CA VAL A 202 -5.33 -1.37 -29.03
C VAL A 202 -4.88 -0.02 -28.47
N THR A 203 -4.72 0.05 -27.15
CA THR A 203 -4.23 1.25 -26.44
C THR A 203 -2.83 1.01 -25.91
N PHE A 204 -1.91 1.91 -26.26
CA PHE A 204 -0.54 1.95 -25.79
C PHE A 204 -0.40 3.06 -24.74
N VAL A 205 0.13 2.72 -23.57
CA VAL A 205 0.39 3.65 -22.47
C VAL A 205 1.86 3.60 -22.14
N THR A 206 2.59 4.65 -22.48
CA THR A 206 4.03 4.77 -22.26
C THR A 206 4.30 5.50 -20.94
N PHE A 207 5.13 4.90 -20.10
CA PHE A 207 5.60 5.46 -18.85
C PHE A 207 7.07 5.87 -18.98
N VAL A 208 7.43 6.97 -18.33
CA VAL A 208 8.82 7.27 -17.95
C VAL A 208 8.87 7.35 -16.44
N LYS A 209 9.79 6.61 -15.82
CA LYS A 209 9.83 6.37 -14.37
C LYS A 209 8.51 5.80 -13.86
N ASP A 210 7.60 6.62 -13.32
CA ASP A 210 6.29 6.20 -12.79
C ASP A 210 5.13 7.06 -13.31
N LYS A 211 5.34 7.80 -14.41
CA LYS A 211 4.33 8.69 -14.96
C LYS A 211 4.05 8.36 -16.41
N VAL A 212 2.77 8.31 -16.77
CA VAL A 212 2.32 8.24 -18.15
C VAL A 212 2.77 9.51 -18.86
N VAL A 213 3.57 9.33 -19.91
CA VAL A 213 4.01 10.42 -20.79
C VAL A 213 3.23 10.42 -22.11
N THR A 214 2.74 9.25 -22.54
CA THR A 214 2.03 9.09 -23.82
C THR A 214 0.89 8.08 -23.69
N VAL A 215 -0.28 8.40 -24.27
CA VAL A 215 -1.38 7.46 -24.48
C VAL A 215 -1.75 7.48 -25.95
N LYS A 216 -1.69 6.34 -26.64
CA LYS A 216 -2.01 6.21 -28.07
C LYS A 216 -3.04 5.12 -28.28
N GLU A 217 -4.19 5.46 -28.85
CA GLU A 217 -5.20 4.49 -29.27
C GLU A 217 -5.06 4.21 -30.77
N THR A 218 -5.08 2.93 -31.14
CA THR A 218 -5.04 2.48 -32.53
C THR A 218 -6.14 1.44 -32.76
N TYR A 219 -6.59 1.30 -34.01
CA TYR A 219 -7.54 0.25 -34.39
C TYR A 219 -6.85 -0.65 -35.42
N ALA A 220 -6.57 -1.88 -35.06
CA ALA A 220 -5.94 -2.85 -35.95
C ALA A 220 -7.02 -3.65 -36.67
N GLY A 221 -7.06 -3.55 -38.01
CA GLY A 221 -7.98 -4.31 -38.87
C GLY A 221 -7.51 -5.76 -39.11
N LEU A 222 -8.40 -6.57 -39.70
CA LEU A 222 -8.13 -7.95 -40.15
C LEU A 222 -7.10 -7.94 -41.31
N GLY A 223 -5.83 -7.83 -40.98
CA GLY A 223 -4.72 -7.77 -41.94
C GLY A 223 -3.50 -7.20 -41.25
N GLY A 224 -2.72 -8.06 -40.60
CA GLY A 224 -1.70 -7.69 -39.62
C GLY A 224 -0.67 -6.68 -40.13
N SER A 225 -0.73 -5.47 -39.59
CA SER A 225 0.43 -4.65 -39.25
C SER A 225 -0.08 -3.44 -38.47
N ILE A 226 0.44 -3.26 -37.26
CA ILE A 226 0.34 -1.96 -36.58
C ILE A 226 1.05 -0.95 -37.49
N ALA A 227 0.36 0.12 -37.86
CA ALA A 227 0.98 1.22 -38.59
C ALA A 227 2.23 1.66 -37.80
N THR A 228 3.37 1.65 -38.49
CA THR A 228 4.69 1.99 -37.95
C THR A 228 4.61 3.15 -36.98
N THR A 229 5.21 2.95 -35.80
CA THR A 229 5.49 4.01 -34.83
C THR A 229 6.09 5.21 -35.59
N PRO A 230 5.47 6.39 -35.59
CA PRO A 230 6.12 7.57 -36.16
C PRO A 230 7.36 7.85 -35.33
N GLU A 231 8.51 8.03 -35.99
CA GLU A 231 9.68 8.63 -35.36
C GLU A 231 9.25 9.95 -34.73
N GLN A 232 9.53 10.11 -33.43
CA GLN A 232 9.35 11.38 -32.75
C GLN A 232 10.43 12.36 -33.24
N PRO A 233 10.09 13.65 -33.42
CA PRO A 233 11.05 14.70 -33.79
C PRO A 233 12.10 14.95 -32.71
#